data_AF-A0A7K1ELS2-F1
#
_entry.id   AF-A0A7K1ELS2-F1
#
_cell.length_a   1.000
_cell.length_b   1.000
_cell.length_c   1.000
_cell.angle_alpha   90.00
_cell.angle_beta   90.00
_cell.angle_gamma   90.00
#
_symmetry.space_group_name_H-M   'P 1'
#
loop_
_entity.id
_entity.type
_entity.pdbx_description
1 polymer ?
#
loop_
_entity_poly.entity_id
_entity_poly.type
_entity_poly.pdbx_seq_one_letter_code
_entity_poly.pdbx_strand_id
1 'polypeptide(L)'
;MGQPVAVEQKVGTGSAVVRFETNRSLTGMGHERFTSVAEAKGTRPAAVVARRLLESGQVVWVHVYGNIVTAELSPGASQSGLHDIVRDLYQYWKPGMTPPSLEELLAQMPADAAPAAAAPAADGAASGLDPRVPAHLWERSRLGRERWAAKQG
;
A
#
# COMPACT_ATOMS: atom_id res chain seq x y z
N MET A 1 15.55 0.01 -11.49
CA MET A 1 14.40 -0.83 -11.11
C MET A 1 14.73 -1.49 -9.78
N GLY A 2 13.85 -1.40 -8.77
CA GLY A 2 13.99 -2.12 -7.50
C GLY A 2 14.22 -3.63 -7.62
N GLN A 3 14.39 -4.31 -6.49
CA GLN A 3 14.70 -5.74 -6.47
C GLN A 3 13.44 -6.60 -6.69
N PRO A 4 13.52 -7.75 -7.40
CA PRO A 4 12.42 -8.71 -7.51
C PRO A 4 11.94 -9.26 -6.15
N VAL A 5 10.71 -9.77 -6.13
CA VAL A 5 10.20 -10.51 -4.96
C VAL A 5 10.79 -11.91 -4.99
N ALA A 6 11.69 -12.19 -4.06
CA ALA A 6 12.16 -13.54 -3.81
C ALA A 6 11.19 -14.24 -2.86
N VAL A 7 10.85 -15.49 -3.15
CA VAL A 7 9.98 -16.32 -2.32
C VAL A 7 10.69 -17.65 -2.07
N GLU A 8 10.83 -18.03 -0.81
CA GLU A 8 11.28 -19.36 -0.41
C GLU A 8 10.05 -20.14 0.09
N GLN A 9 9.81 -21.33 -0.47
CA GLN A 9 8.71 -22.20 -0.04
C GLN A 9 9.25 -23.33 0.83
N LYS A 10 8.66 -23.49 2.01
CA LYS A 10 8.98 -24.53 2.98
C LYS A 10 7.72 -25.31 3.33
N VAL A 11 7.88 -26.62 3.53
CA VAL A 11 6.83 -27.44 4.13
C VAL A 11 6.75 -27.08 5.62
N GLY A 12 5.54 -26.82 6.13
CA GLY A 12 5.31 -26.44 7.52
C GLY A 12 5.32 -27.64 8.47
N THR A 13 5.00 -27.37 9.74
CA THR A 13 4.77 -28.39 10.78
C THR A 13 3.43 -29.09 10.57
N GLY A 14 3.39 -30.00 9.59
CA GLY A 14 2.23 -30.78 9.17
C GLY A 14 2.18 -30.90 7.64
N SER A 15 1.83 -32.07 7.11
CA SER A 15 1.80 -32.32 5.65
C SER A 15 0.84 -31.41 4.89
N ALA A 16 -0.13 -30.80 5.58
CA ALA A 16 -1.12 -29.90 5.02
C ALA A 16 -0.74 -28.41 5.10
N VAL A 17 0.39 -28.03 5.72
CA VAL A 17 0.75 -26.61 5.87
C VAL A 17 1.93 -26.28 4.98
N VAL A 18 1.81 -25.19 4.22
CA VAL A 18 2.90 -24.60 3.44
C VAL A 18 3.24 -23.22 3.99
N ARG A 19 4.53 -22.91 4.00
CA ARG A 19 5.07 -21.63 4.44
C ARG A 19 5.85 -20.99 3.30
N PHE A 20 5.59 -19.71 3.05
CA PHE A 20 6.33 -18.88 2.11
C PHE A 20 7.03 -17.78 2.88
N GLU A 21 8.31 -17.58 2.62
CA GLU A 21 9.11 -16.50 3.18
C GLU A 21 9.54 -15.59 2.04
N THR A 22 9.28 -14.29 2.18
CA THR A 22 9.55 -13.32 1.11
C THR A 22 10.62 -12.32 1.53
N ASN A 23 11.26 -11.66 0.56
CA ASN A 23 12.15 -10.53 0.82
C ASN A 23 11.40 -9.18 1.00
N ARG A 24 10.08 -9.22 1.29
CA ARG A 24 9.22 -8.05 1.45
C ARG A 24 8.36 -8.19 2.70
N SER A 25 8.21 -7.12 3.48
CA SER A 25 7.22 -7.12 4.55
C SER A 25 5.83 -6.97 3.97
N LEU A 26 4.93 -7.90 4.28
CA LEU A 26 3.54 -7.92 3.84
C LEU A 26 2.60 -7.30 4.88
N THR A 27 2.99 -7.38 6.16
CA THR A 27 2.34 -6.70 7.29
C THR A 27 3.35 -5.87 8.08
N GLY A 28 2.84 -5.02 8.98
CA GLY A 28 3.65 -4.36 10.02
C GLY A 28 3.81 -5.27 11.25
N MET A 29 3.39 -4.79 12.42
CA MET A 29 3.46 -5.55 13.68
C MET A 29 2.27 -6.52 13.89
N GLY A 30 1.32 -6.55 12.95
CA GLY A 30 0.08 -7.31 13.08
C GLY A 30 0.19 -8.73 12.53
N HIS A 31 -0.41 -9.67 13.25
CA HIS A 31 -0.77 -10.99 12.76
C HIS A 31 -2.13 -10.91 12.07
N GLU A 32 -2.19 -11.34 10.83
CA GLU A 32 -3.44 -11.34 10.07
C GLU A 32 -3.81 -12.77 9.67
N ARG A 33 -5.04 -13.19 9.96
CA ARG A 33 -5.56 -14.51 9.58
C ARG A 33 -6.84 -14.33 8.76
N PHE A 34 -6.94 -15.10 7.69
CA PHE A 34 -8.05 -15.09 6.76
C PHE A 34 -8.54 -16.52 6.53
N THR A 35 -9.84 -16.73 6.64
CA THR A 35 -10.51 -18.02 6.39
C THR A 35 -11.48 -17.97 5.22
N SER A 36 -11.70 -16.79 4.65
CA SER A 36 -12.55 -16.62 3.47
C SER A 36 -12.09 -15.44 2.60
N VAL A 37 -12.42 -15.51 1.30
CA VAL A 37 -12.20 -14.40 0.35
C VAL A 37 -12.92 -13.13 0.81
N ALA A 38 -14.09 -13.30 1.45
CA ALA A 38 -14.88 -12.18 1.97
C ALA A 38 -14.17 -11.43 3.11
N GLU A 39 -13.30 -12.07 3.91
CA GLU A 39 -12.49 -11.40 4.93
C GLU A 39 -11.29 -10.65 4.33
N ALA A 40 -10.75 -11.15 3.21
CA ALA A 40 -9.57 -10.64 2.53
C ALA A 40 -9.86 -9.39 1.66
N LYS A 41 -10.41 -8.33 2.29
CA LYS A 41 -10.84 -7.09 1.63
C LYS A 41 -9.72 -6.05 1.50
N GLY A 42 -9.84 -5.22 0.47
CA GLY A 42 -8.99 -4.05 0.25
C GLY A 42 -7.71 -4.34 -0.53
N THR A 43 -6.77 -3.38 -0.45
CA THR A 43 -5.53 -3.33 -1.23
C THR A 43 -4.26 -3.62 -0.41
N ARG A 44 -4.41 -3.95 0.88
CA ARG A 44 -3.28 -4.29 1.76
C ARG A 44 -2.59 -5.56 1.23
N PRO A 45 -1.25 -5.64 1.17
CA PRO A 45 -0.55 -6.78 0.60
C PRO A 45 -0.97 -8.13 1.20
N ALA A 46 -1.14 -8.20 2.52
CA ALA A 46 -1.63 -9.39 3.22
C ALA A 46 -3.04 -9.82 2.77
N ALA A 47 -3.97 -8.88 2.61
CA ALA A 47 -5.31 -9.18 2.11
C ALA A 47 -5.30 -9.62 0.64
N VAL A 48 -4.49 -8.99 -0.21
CA VAL A 48 -4.39 -9.34 -1.63
C VAL A 48 -3.81 -10.75 -1.81
N VAL A 49 -2.72 -11.08 -1.12
CA VAL A 49 -2.12 -12.42 -1.23
C VAL A 49 -3.05 -13.50 -0.65
N ALA A 50 -3.69 -13.23 0.50
CA ALA A 50 -4.63 -14.15 1.10
C ALA A 50 -5.83 -14.41 0.20
N ARG A 51 -6.39 -13.36 -0.42
CA ARG A 51 -7.48 -13.47 -1.38
C ARG A 51 -7.10 -14.37 -2.55
N ARG A 52 -5.97 -14.10 -3.22
CA ARG A 52 -5.52 -14.90 -4.37
C ARG A 52 -5.26 -16.37 -4.01
N LEU A 53 -4.70 -16.64 -2.83
CA LEU A 53 -4.47 -18.00 -2.36
C LEU A 53 -5.79 -18.73 -2.08
N LEU A 54 -6.76 -18.07 -1.44
CA LEU A 54 -8.08 -18.66 -1.19
C LEU A 54 -8.88 -18.87 -2.48
N GLU A 55 -8.81 -17.94 -3.43
CA GLU A 55 -9.42 -18.04 -4.77
C GLU A 55 -8.84 -19.18 -5.61
N SER A 56 -7.63 -19.66 -5.30
CA SER A 56 -7.05 -20.83 -5.96
C SER A 56 -7.82 -22.14 -5.70
N GLY A 57 -8.66 -22.16 -4.65
CA GLY A 57 -9.39 -23.36 -4.21
C GLY A 57 -8.51 -24.44 -3.56
N GLN A 58 -7.20 -24.21 -3.44
CA GLN A 58 -6.24 -25.17 -2.86
C GLN A 58 -5.98 -24.92 -1.37
N VAL A 59 -6.49 -23.82 -0.81
CA VAL A 59 -6.14 -23.33 0.53
C VAL A 59 -7.40 -23.10 1.38
N VAL A 60 -7.38 -23.57 2.62
CA VAL A 60 -8.47 -23.44 3.61
C VAL A 60 -8.36 -22.13 4.39
N TRP A 61 -7.15 -21.75 4.80
CA TRP A 61 -6.88 -20.50 5.49
C TRP A 61 -5.48 -19.98 5.21
N VAL A 62 -5.30 -18.68 5.39
CA VAL A 62 -4.02 -17.98 5.25
C VAL A 62 -3.73 -17.16 6.49
N HIS A 63 -2.51 -17.24 7.00
CA HIS A 63 -1.99 -16.38 8.06
C HIS A 63 -0.77 -15.63 7.52
N VAL A 64 -0.70 -14.33 7.75
CA VAL A 64 0.38 -13.47 7.29
C VAL A 64 0.96 -12.71 8.48
N TYR A 65 2.27 -12.75 8.62
CA TYR A 65 3.00 -11.98 9.63
C TYR A 65 4.38 -11.57 9.11
N GLY A 66 4.67 -10.28 9.12
CA GLY A 66 5.90 -9.72 8.58
C GLY A 66 6.04 -10.11 7.11
N ASN A 67 7.09 -10.87 6.79
CA ASN A 67 7.38 -11.37 5.46
C ASN A 67 6.97 -12.84 5.22
N ILE A 68 6.28 -13.46 6.18
CA ILE A 68 5.91 -14.88 6.17
C ILE A 68 4.42 -15.03 5.85
N VAL A 69 4.12 -15.93 4.91
CA VAL A 69 2.76 -16.39 4.61
C VAL A 69 2.69 -17.87 4.97
N THR A 70 1.79 -18.23 5.87
CA THR A 70 1.46 -19.62 6.18
C THR A 70 0.08 -19.92 5.62
N ALA A 71 -0.05 -20.99 4.85
CA ALA A 71 -1.33 -21.43 4.29
C ALA A 71 -1.55 -22.91 4.62
N GLU A 72 -2.78 -23.24 5.01
CA GLU A 72 -3.20 -24.64 5.11
C GLU A 72 -3.90 -25.06 3.82
N LEU A 73 -3.47 -26.17 3.26
CA LEU A 73 -4.01 -26.74 2.05
C LEU A 73 -5.32 -27.45 2.33
N SER A 74 -6.22 -27.40 1.35
CA SER A 74 -7.42 -28.24 1.38
C SER A 74 -7.04 -29.73 1.32
N PRO A 75 -7.85 -30.63 1.91
CA PRO A 75 -7.55 -32.06 1.89
C PRO A 75 -7.32 -32.57 0.46
N GLY A 76 -6.15 -33.18 0.21
CA GLY A 76 -5.77 -33.71 -1.10
C GLY A 76 -5.36 -32.66 -2.14
N ALA A 77 -5.31 -31.37 -1.78
CA ALA A 77 -4.85 -30.32 -2.69
C ALA A 77 -3.34 -30.36 -2.92
N SER A 78 -2.93 -29.94 -4.12
CA SER A 78 -1.53 -29.77 -4.46
C SER A 78 -1.00 -28.42 -3.91
N GLN A 79 0.33 -28.24 -3.93
CA GLN A 79 0.94 -26.91 -3.72
C GLN A 79 1.31 -26.23 -5.04
N SER A 80 0.85 -26.76 -6.18
CA SER A 80 1.23 -26.29 -7.51
C SER A 80 0.74 -24.86 -7.74
N GLY A 81 1.64 -24.00 -8.23
CA GLY A 81 1.37 -22.60 -8.56
C GLY A 81 1.20 -21.65 -7.36
N LEU A 82 1.16 -22.14 -6.12
CA LEU A 82 1.03 -21.27 -4.94
C LEU A 82 2.24 -20.35 -4.74
N HIS A 83 3.44 -20.84 -5.09
CA HIS A 83 4.65 -20.03 -5.13
C HIS A 83 4.50 -18.80 -6.03
N ASP A 84 4.00 -19.01 -7.24
CA ASP A 84 3.86 -17.94 -8.24
C ASP A 84 2.84 -16.90 -7.80
N ILE A 85 1.76 -17.31 -7.11
CA ILE A 85 0.78 -16.38 -6.54
C ILE A 85 1.44 -15.40 -5.56
N VAL A 86 2.32 -15.89 -4.68
CA VAL A 86 3.03 -15.05 -3.70
C VAL A 86 4.08 -14.18 -4.38
N ARG A 87 4.83 -14.74 -5.34
CA ARG A 87 5.87 -14.03 -6.09
C ARG A 87 5.28 -12.90 -6.94
N ASP A 88 4.15 -13.15 -7.59
CA ASP A 88 3.47 -12.20 -8.49
C ASP A 88 2.57 -11.21 -7.72
N LEU A 89 2.69 -11.12 -6.38
CA LEU A 89 1.91 -10.19 -5.56
C LEU A 89 2.03 -8.74 -6.07
N TYR A 90 3.26 -8.33 -6.39
CA TYR A 90 3.57 -6.99 -6.88
C TYR A 90 3.72 -7.00 -8.41
N GLN A 91 2.68 -6.52 -9.09
CA GLN A 91 2.51 -6.59 -10.54
C GLN A 91 3.73 -6.11 -11.36
N TYR A 92 4.41 -5.04 -10.94
CA TYR A 92 5.50 -4.43 -11.70
C TYR A 92 6.83 -5.21 -11.66
N TRP A 93 6.89 -6.30 -10.89
CA TRP A 93 8.03 -7.23 -10.92
C TRP A 93 7.83 -8.42 -11.86
N LYS A 94 6.61 -8.57 -12.39
CA LYS A 94 6.31 -9.64 -13.34
C LYS A 94 6.94 -9.32 -14.69
N PRO A 95 7.72 -10.24 -15.31
CA PRO A 95 8.20 -10.04 -16.66
C PRO A 95 7.05 -9.67 -17.61
N GLY A 96 7.22 -8.59 -18.38
CA GLY A 96 6.20 -8.07 -19.29
C GLY A 96 5.23 -7.05 -18.69
N MET A 97 5.29 -6.75 -17.39
CA MET A 97 4.53 -5.63 -16.81
C MET A 97 5.32 -4.33 -16.86
N THR A 98 4.77 -3.33 -17.56
CA THR A 98 5.29 -1.97 -17.57
C THR A 98 4.56 -1.11 -16.53
N PRO A 99 5.27 -0.31 -15.73
CA PRO A 99 4.63 0.71 -14.91
C PRO A 99 3.80 1.65 -15.80
N PRO A 100 2.58 2.04 -15.38
CA PRO A 100 1.82 3.04 -16.11
C PRO A 100 2.62 4.32 -16.23
N SER A 101 2.46 4.97 -17.38
CA SER A 101 3.07 6.26 -17.67
C SER A 101 2.53 7.35 -16.74
N LEU A 102 3.28 8.45 -16.63
CA LEU A 102 2.83 9.62 -15.88
C LEU A 102 1.49 10.15 -16.40
N GLU A 103 1.29 10.14 -17.72
CA GLU A 103 0.04 10.59 -18.35
C GLU A 103 -1.16 9.71 -17.97
N GLU A 104 -0.98 8.38 -17.97
CA GLU A 104 -2.02 7.44 -17.53
C GLU A 104 -2.35 7.59 -16.05
N LEU A 105 -1.34 7.83 -15.20
CA LEU A 105 -1.56 8.10 -13.78
C LEU A 105 -2.31 9.42 -13.55
N LEU A 106 -1.97 10.47 -14.31
CA LEU A 106 -2.65 11.77 -14.25
C LEU A 106 -4.10 11.66 -14.72
N ALA A 107 -4.38 10.86 -15.74
CA ALA A 107 -5.74 10.60 -16.21
C ALA A 107 -6.61 9.86 -15.18
N GLN A 108 -6.00 9.10 -14.26
CA GLN A 108 -6.68 8.36 -13.19
C GLN A 108 -6.83 9.16 -11.89
N MET A 109 -6.27 10.37 -11.80
CA MET A 109 -6.46 11.22 -10.63
C MET A 109 -7.92 11.71 -10.55
N PRO A 110 -8.61 11.53 -9.41
CA PRO A 110 -9.94 12.09 -9.22
C PRO A 110 -9.87 13.63 -9.25
N ALA A 111 -10.84 14.25 -9.93
CA ALA A 111 -10.89 15.69 -10.16
C ALA A 111 -10.94 16.56 -8.88
N ASP A 112 -11.30 15.97 -7.73
CA ASP A 112 -11.32 16.64 -6.43
C ASP A 112 -9.93 16.89 -5.80
N ALA A 113 -8.86 16.39 -6.44
CA ALA A 113 -7.49 16.77 -6.11
C ALA A 113 -6.96 17.87 -7.05
N ALA A 114 -7.83 18.80 -7.47
CA ALA A 114 -7.38 20.00 -8.13
C ALA A 114 -6.40 20.73 -7.19
N PRO A 115 -5.14 21.00 -7.61
CA PRO A 115 -4.35 21.99 -6.89
C PRO A 115 -5.20 23.25 -6.84
N ALA A 116 -5.45 23.77 -5.64
CA ALA A 116 -6.23 24.99 -5.45
C ALA A 116 -5.76 25.99 -6.52
N ALA A 117 -6.67 26.32 -7.44
CA ALA A 117 -6.36 27.18 -8.57
C ALA A 117 -5.59 28.37 -8.01
N ALA A 118 -4.35 28.55 -8.46
CA ALA A 118 -3.55 29.68 -8.07
C ALA A 118 -4.37 30.92 -8.41
N ALA A 119 -4.92 31.57 -7.38
CA ALA A 119 -5.53 32.87 -7.53
C ALA A 119 -4.50 33.77 -8.22
N PRO A 120 -4.92 34.61 -9.19
CA PRO A 120 -3.99 35.51 -9.85
C PRO A 120 -3.22 36.25 -8.77
N ALA A 121 -1.89 36.26 -8.89
CA ALA A 121 -1.01 36.90 -7.94
C ALA A 121 -1.46 38.35 -7.78
N ALA A 122 -2.19 38.64 -6.71
CA ALA A 122 -2.43 40.01 -6.27
C ALA A 122 -1.10 40.50 -5.76
N ASP A 123 -0.42 41.31 -6.59
CA ASP A 123 0.74 42.16 -6.31
C ASP A 123 1.45 41.92 -4.96
N GLY A 124 2.05 40.73 -4.81
CA GLY A 124 2.90 40.39 -3.66
C GLY A 124 4.15 41.26 -3.58
N ALA A 125 4.51 41.94 -4.66
CA ALA A 125 5.64 42.87 -4.71
C ALA A 125 5.45 44.11 -3.82
N ALA A 126 4.21 44.48 -3.48
CA ALA A 126 3.95 45.64 -2.61
C ALA A 126 3.96 45.30 -1.11
N SER A 127 3.88 44.01 -0.72
CA SER A 127 3.74 43.58 0.69
C SER A 127 4.97 42.91 1.29
N GLY A 128 6.03 42.66 0.51
CA GLY A 128 7.27 42.01 0.97
C GLY A 128 7.12 40.54 1.33
N LEU A 129 6.01 39.90 0.95
CA LEU A 129 5.73 38.48 1.21
C LEU A 129 6.24 37.61 0.06
N ASP A 130 6.86 36.47 0.37
CA ASP A 130 7.37 35.53 -0.65
C ASP A 130 6.20 34.95 -1.46
N PRO A 131 6.15 35.15 -2.79
CA PRO A 131 5.06 34.68 -3.65
C PRO A 131 4.96 33.15 -3.75
N ARG A 132 5.99 32.40 -3.34
CA ARG A 132 5.95 30.93 -3.29
C ARG A 132 5.15 30.39 -2.12
N VAL A 133 4.88 31.21 -1.11
CA VAL A 133 4.15 30.81 0.10
C VAL A 133 2.66 31.08 -0.10
N PRO A 134 1.78 30.06 -0.05
CA PRO A 134 0.34 30.25 -0.16
C PRO A 134 -0.23 31.25 0.86
N ALA A 135 -1.13 32.14 0.42
CA ALA A 135 -1.67 33.25 1.23
C ALA A 135 -2.29 32.81 2.58
N HIS A 136 -2.99 31.67 2.61
CA HIS A 136 -3.62 31.16 3.83
C HIS A 136 -2.60 30.80 4.95
N LEU A 137 -1.33 30.54 4.60
CA LEU A 137 -0.29 30.28 5.59
C LEU A 137 0.17 31.57 6.28
N TRP A 138 0.17 32.70 5.56
CA TRP A 138 0.46 34.01 6.14
C TRP A 138 -0.61 34.45 7.13
N GLU A 139 -1.89 34.23 6.80
CA GLU A 139 -3.02 34.52 7.70
C GLU A 139 -2.95 33.67 8.98
N ARG A 140 -2.67 32.36 8.85
CA ARG A 140 -2.48 31.46 10.00
C ARG A 140 -1.32 31.91 10.88
N SER A 141 -0.21 32.35 10.29
CA SER A 141 0.95 32.86 11.02
C SER A 141 0.62 34.15 11.80
N ARG A 142 -0.12 35.09 11.19
CA ARG A 142 -0.57 36.31 11.85
C ARG A 142 -1.47 36.00 13.06
N LEU A 143 -2.51 35.19 12.86
CA LEU A 143 -3.42 34.77 13.92
C LEU A 143 -2.70 34.02 15.06
N GLY A 144 -1.70 33.20 14.71
CA GLY A 144 -0.87 32.51 15.69
C GLY A 144 -0.08 33.48 16.58
N ARG A 145 0.51 34.53 15.98
CA ARG A 145 1.24 35.57 16.73
C ARG A 145 0.33 36.40 17.62
N GLU A 146 -0.85 36.77 17.14
CA GLU A 146 -1.86 37.49 17.93
C GLU A 146 -2.31 36.67 19.15
N ARG A 147 -2.59 35.37 18.95
CA ARG A 147 -2.93 34.44 20.05
C ARG A 147 -1.79 34.26 21.04
N TRP A 148 -0.54 34.26 20.57
CA TRP A 148 0.63 34.15 21.43
C TRP A 148 0.84 35.42 22.26
N ALA A 149 0.75 36.60 21.63
CA ALA A 149 0.85 37.89 22.32
C ALA A 149 -0.26 38.06 23.37
N ALA A 150 -1.49 37.65 23.07
CA ALA A 150 -2.62 37.68 24.00
C ALA A 150 -2.47 36.72 25.20
N LYS A 151 -1.55 35.75 25.15
CA LYS A 151 -1.22 34.86 26.27
C LYS A 151 -0.02 35.34 27.11
N GLN A 152 0.70 36.36 26.63
CA GLN A 152 1.90 36.91 27.28
C GLN A 152 1.64 38.24 28.01
N GLY A 153 0.40 38.76 27.95
CA GLY A 153 -0.09 39.86 28.78
C GLY A 153 -1.08 39.35 29.81
#